data_AF-H7C6N9-F1
#
_entry.id   AF-H7C6N9-F1
#
_cell.length_a   1.000
_cell.length_b   1.000
_cell.length_c   1.000
_cell.angle_alpha   90.00
_cell.angle_beta   90.00
_cell.angle_gamma   90.00
#
_symmetry.space_group_name_H-M   'P 1'
#
loop_
_entity.id
_entity.type
_entity.pdbx_description
1 polymer ?
#
loop_
_entity_poly.entity_id
_entity_poly.type
_entity_poly.pdbx_seq_one_letter_code
_entity_poly.pdbx_strand_id
1 'polypeptide(L)'
;MADIKAMIERKQPFWAHAFEVACARNDIDRCLTKPKHPWTNGQVERMNRTIKEATVKRFHYDTHDELRSHLADFVRAYNFARRLKTLKGLTPYEYICKCWTSQPERFKLNPLQQMPGLNT
;
A
#
# COMPACT_ATOMS: atom_id res chain seq x y z
N MET A 1 -8.86 14.55 12.78
CA MET A 1 -8.53 13.14 13.12
C MET A 1 -8.39 12.94 14.62
N ALA A 2 -7.62 13.78 15.33
CA ALA A 2 -7.55 13.76 16.80
C ALA A 2 -8.92 13.81 17.50
N ASP A 3 -9.88 14.58 16.95
CA ASP A 3 -11.24 14.66 17.48
C ASP A 3 -12.01 13.33 17.41
N ILE A 4 -11.87 12.57 16.33
CA ILE A 4 -12.63 11.32 16.14
C ILE A 4 -12.22 10.28 17.18
N LYS A 5 -10.92 10.16 17.46
CA LYS A 5 -10.41 9.23 18.48
C LYS A 5 -10.95 9.58 19.87
N ALA A 6 -10.93 10.86 20.23
CA ALA A 6 -11.48 11.35 21.50
C ALA A 6 -13.01 11.15 21.61
N MET A 7 -13.74 11.38 20.51
CA MET A 7 -15.19 11.17 20.45
C MET A 7 -15.57 9.69 20.59
N ILE A 8 -14.78 8.77 20.01
CA ILE A 8 -14.95 7.32 20.19
C ILE A 8 -14.76 6.93 21.65
N GLU A 9 -13.71 7.42 22.30
CA GLU A 9 -13.40 7.11 23.71
C GLU A 9 -14.49 7.63 24.66
N ARG A 10 -15.02 8.82 24.39
CA ARG A 10 -16.12 9.44 25.17
C ARG A 10 -17.51 8.89 24.83
N LYS A 11 -17.61 7.92 23.89
CA LYS A 11 -18.87 7.34 23.38
C LYS A 11 -19.87 8.40 22.90
N GLN A 12 -19.39 9.50 22.33
CA GLN A 12 -20.24 10.55 21.79
C GLN A 12 -20.69 10.19 20.36
N PRO A 13 -21.92 10.54 19.95
CA PRO A 13 -22.34 10.40 18.57
C PRO A 13 -21.60 11.42 17.69
N PHE A 14 -21.10 10.99 16.53
CA PHE A 14 -20.42 11.85 15.56
C PHE A 14 -20.68 11.38 14.14
N TRP A 15 -20.48 12.28 13.17
CA TRP A 15 -20.52 11.97 11.75
C TRP A 15 -19.10 11.99 11.18
N ALA A 16 -18.66 10.86 10.63
CA ALA A 16 -17.37 10.75 9.96
C ALA A 16 -17.43 9.67 8.87
N HIS A 17 -16.56 9.77 7.88
CA HIS A 17 -16.44 8.73 6.86
C HIS A 17 -15.89 7.43 7.48
N ALA A 18 -16.37 6.27 7.03
CA ALA A 18 -15.97 4.97 7.59
C ALA A 18 -14.44 4.77 7.60
N PHE A 19 -13.75 5.26 6.57
CA PHE A 19 -12.29 5.23 6.49
C PHE A 19 -11.61 6.06 7.59
N GLU A 20 -12.14 7.24 7.92
CA GLU A 20 -11.55 8.09 8.97
C GLU A 20 -11.72 7.46 10.35
N VAL A 21 -12.86 6.79 10.58
CA VAL A 21 -13.09 5.99 11.79
C VAL A 21 -12.10 4.82 11.87
N ALA A 22 -11.86 4.12 10.77
CA ALA A 22 -10.89 3.01 10.72
C ALA A 22 -9.46 3.50 11.00
N CYS A 23 -9.03 4.63 10.43
CA CYS A 23 -7.73 5.22 10.72
C CYS A 23 -7.59 5.61 12.20
N ALA A 24 -8.61 6.27 12.78
CA ALA A 24 -8.58 6.67 14.19
C ALA A 24 -8.50 5.46 15.15
N ARG A 25 -9.20 4.35 14.83
CA ARG A 25 -9.14 3.11 15.61
C ARG A 25 -7.79 2.40 15.55
N ASN A 26 -7.07 2.52 14.43
CA ASN A 26 -5.78 1.86 14.22
C ASN A 26 -4.56 2.75 14.53
N ASP A 27 -4.80 3.94 15.09
CA ASP A 27 -3.78 4.95 15.36
C ASP A 27 -2.97 5.30 14.10
N ILE A 28 -3.69 5.52 12.99
CA ILE A 28 -3.12 5.88 11.69
C ILE A 28 -3.41 7.35 11.41
N ASP A 29 -2.35 8.14 11.33
CA ASP A 29 -2.43 9.52 10.88
C ASP A 29 -2.69 9.60 9.38
N ARG A 30 -3.74 10.34 9.01
CA ARG A 30 -4.14 10.53 7.62
C ARG A 30 -3.46 11.76 7.05
N CYS A 31 -2.43 11.53 6.23
CA CYS A 31 -1.77 12.58 5.46
C CYS A 31 -2.49 12.78 4.11
N LEU A 32 -2.89 14.02 3.81
CA LEU A 32 -3.39 14.41 2.50
C LEU A 32 -2.32 15.14 1.70
N THR A 33 -2.34 14.95 0.37
CA THR A 33 -1.54 15.76 -0.55
C THR A 33 -2.02 17.21 -0.52
N LYS A 34 -1.10 18.17 -0.52
CA LYS A 34 -1.46 19.58 -0.61
C LYS A 34 -2.15 19.86 -1.96
N PRO A 35 -3.23 20.66 -1.99
CA PRO A 35 -3.86 21.08 -3.24
C PRO A 35 -2.86 21.75 -4.18
N LYS A 36 -2.96 21.51 -5.49
CA LYS A 36 -2.06 22.06 -6.53
C LYS A 36 -0.60 21.57 -6.49
N HIS A 37 -0.32 20.45 -5.79
CA HIS A 37 1.02 19.84 -5.74
C HIS A 37 1.04 18.39 -6.27
N PRO A 38 0.72 18.17 -7.57
CA PRO A 38 0.54 16.82 -8.13
C PRO A 38 1.82 15.96 -8.08
N TRP A 39 3.00 16.58 -8.11
CA TRP A 39 4.28 15.85 -8.07
C TRP A 39 4.49 15.02 -6.80
N THR A 40 3.77 15.34 -5.70
CA THR A 40 3.80 14.55 -4.47
C THR A 40 3.20 13.15 -4.63
N ASN A 41 2.36 12.94 -5.65
CA ASN A 41 1.74 11.65 -5.97
C ASN A 41 2.48 10.88 -7.09
N GLY A 42 3.60 11.41 -7.59
CA GLY A 42 4.27 10.88 -8.79
C GLY A 42 4.80 9.45 -8.64
N GLN A 43 5.13 9.00 -7.42
CA GLN A 43 5.55 7.61 -7.18
C GLN A 43 4.40 6.62 -7.39
N VAL A 44 3.22 6.92 -6.85
CA VAL A 44 2.00 6.10 -7.01
C VAL A 44 1.58 6.10 -8.47
N GLU A 45 1.59 7.26 -9.13
CA GLU A 45 1.25 7.37 -10.54
C GLU A 45 2.20 6.57 -11.44
N ARG A 46 3.51 6.57 -11.15
CA ARG A 46 4.49 5.76 -11.87
C ARG A 46 4.22 4.26 -11.69
N MET A 47 3.87 3.82 -10.47
CA MET A 47 3.50 2.43 -10.23
C MET A 47 2.22 2.04 -10.98
N ASN A 48 1.18 2.87 -10.89
CA ASN A 48 -0.08 2.65 -11.60
C ASN A 48 0.11 2.57 -13.11
N ARG A 49 0.99 3.41 -13.67
CA ARG A 49 1.37 3.31 -15.09
C ARG A 49 2.05 1.97 -15.40
N THR A 50 2.99 1.53 -14.57
CA THR A 50 3.70 0.24 -14.75
C THR A 50 2.72 -0.93 -14.73
N ILE A 51 1.77 -0.94 -13.79
CA ILE A 51 0.72 -1.97 -13.72
C ILE A 51 -0.10 -1.95 -15.01
N LYS A 52 -0.60 -0.78 -15.42
CA LYS A 52 -1.43 -0.66 -16.63
C LYS A 52 -0.70 -1.11 -17.89
N GLU A 53 0.58 -0.79 -18.01
CA GLU A 53 1.44 -1.19 -19.13
C GLU A 53 1.73 -2.69 -19.16
N ALA A 54 1.72 -3.37 -18.01
CA ALA A 54 1.90 -4.80 -17.91
C ALA A 54 0.60 -5.59 -18.07
N THR A 55 -0.55 -5.00 -17.69
CA THR A 55 -1.85 -5.69 -17.67
C THR A 55 -2.78 -5.17 -18.77
N VAL A 56 -3.64 -4.21 -18.46
CA VAL A 56 -4.79 -3.79 -19.28
C VAL A 56 -4.43 -3.22 -20.66
N LYS A 57 -3.18 -2.77 -20.88
CA LYS A 57 -2.73 -2.32 -22.21
C LYS A 57 -2.27 -3.46 -23.13
N ARG A 58 -1.99 -4.65 -22.58
CA ARG A 58 -1.42 -5.80 -23.32
C ARG A 58 -2.40 -6.95 -23.46
N PHE A 59 -3.32 -7.10 -22.50
CA PHE A 59 -4.24 -8.23 -22.43
C PHE A 59 -5.68 -7.73 -22.43
N HIS A 60 -6.53 -8.47 -23.12
CA HIS A 60 -7.98 -8.36 -22.97
C HIS A 60 -8.43 -9.33 -21.87
N TYR A 61 -9.46 -8.95 -21.11
CA TYR A 61 -10.06 -9.79 -20.08
C TYR A 61 -11.55 -9.85 -20.35
N ASP A 62 -12.10 -11.06 -20.33
CA ASP A 62 -13.53 -11.27 -20.54
C ASP A 62 -14.29 -11.04 -19.24
N THR A 63 -13.63 -11.29 -18.10
CA THR A 63 -14.20 -11.12 -16.76
C THR A 63 -13.30 -10.29 -15.84
N HIS A 64 -13.90 -9.67 -14.82
CA HIS A 64 -13.16 -8.93 -13.81
C HIS A 64 -12.27 -9.84 -12.95
N ASP A 65 -12.65 -11.11 -12.79
CA ASP A 65 -11.89 -12.06 -11.96
C ASP A 65 -10.59 -12.50 -12.62
N GLU A 66 -10.54 -12.58 -13.96
CA GLU A 66 -9.29 -12.76 -14.70
C GLU A 66 -8.32 -11.61 -14.45
N LEU A 67 -8.81 -10.36 -14.50
CA LEU A 67 -8.00 -9.19 -14.18
C LEU A 67 -7.50 -9.23 -12.73
N ARG A 68 -8.35 -9.63 -11.77
CA ARG A 68 -7.93 -9.78 -10.36
C ARG A 68 -6.84 -10.83 -10.20
N SER A 69 -6.98 -11.99 -10.83
CA SER A 69 -5.96 -13.05 -10.76
C SER A 69 -4.64 -12.56 -11.35
N HIS A 70 -4.67 -11.94 -12.52
CA HIS A 70 -3.46 -11.45 -13.16
C HIS A 70 -2.80 -10.30 -12.37
N LEU A 71 -3.58 -9.41 -11.75
CA LEU A 71 -3.05 -8.39 -10.84
C LEU A 71 -2.36 -9.03 -9.63
N ALA A 72 -2.93 -10.08 -9.04
CA ALA A 72 -2.32 -10.80 -7.93
C ALA A 72 -0.99 -11.47 -8.35
N ASP A 73 -0.96 -12.10 -9.53
CA ASP A 73 0.27 -12.65 -10.12
C ASP A 73 1.33 -11.58 -10.35
N PHE A 74 0.94 -10.44 -10.94
CA PHE A 74 1.83 -9.32 -11.18
C PHE A 74 2.44 -8.80 -9.88
N VAL A 75 1.64 -8.59 -8.83
CA VAL A 75 2.11 -8.12 -7.53
C VAL A 75 3.07 -9.13 -6.89
N ARG A 76 2.77 -10.43 -6.94
CA ARG A 76 3.68 -11.48 -6.47
C ARG A 76 5.01 -11.46 -7.21
N ALA A 77 4.98 -11.48 -8.55
CA ALA A 77 6.18 -11.46 -9.37
C ALA A 77 7.00 -10.18 -9.13
N TYR A 78 6.35 -9.02 -9.01
CA TYR A 78 7.01 -7.75 -8.75
C TYR A 78 7.71 -7.74 -7.39
N ASN A 79 7.03 -8.18 -6.33
CA ASN A 79 7.57 -8.12 -4.97
C ASN A 79 8.66 -9.15 -4.71
N PHE A 80 8.56 -10.35 -5.29
CA PHE A 80 9.43 -11.49 -4.94
C PHE A 80 10.40 -11.93 -6.04
N ALA A 81 10.10 -11.71 -7.32
CA ALA A 81 10.96 -12.17 -8.42
C ALA A 81 11.72 -11.01 -9.09
N ARG A 82 11.14 -9.81 -9.14
CA ARG A 82 11.73 -8.68 -9.87
C ARG A 82 12.80 -7.98 -9.06
N ARG A 83 14.06 -8.12 -9.49
CA ARG A 83 15.19 -7.33 -8.97
C ARG A 83 15.19 -5.92 -9.55
N LEU A 84 15.31 -4.92 -8.70
CA LEU A 84 15.27 -3.51 -9.10
C LEU A 84 16.65 -2.86 -8.97
N LYS A 85 17.10 -2.20 -10.05
CA LYS A 85 18.38 -1.46 -10.05
C LYS A 85 18.43 -0.38 -8.97
N THR A 86 17.31 0.31 -8.73
CA THR A 86 17.17 1.33 -7.68
C THR A 86 17.36 0.77 -6.27
N LEU A 87 17.09 -0.52 -6.07
CA LEU A 87 17.28 -1.23 -4.81
C LEU A 87 18.62 -1.99 -4.78
N LYS A 88 19.59 -1.57 -5.60
CA LYS A 88 20.91 -2.23 -5.75
C LYS A 88 20.80 -3.72 -6.13
N GLY A 89 19.81 -4.07 -6.95
CA GLY A 89 19.61 -5.45 -7.42
C GLY A 89 18.84 -6.35 -6.45
N LEU A 90 18.29 -5.79 -5.36
CA LEU A 90 17.36 -6.48 -4.48
C LEU A 90 15.94 -6.47 -5.07
N THR A 91 15.17 -7.50 -4.71
CA THR A 91 13.71 -7.49 -4.85
C THR A 91 13.09 -6.54 -3.83
N PRO A 92 11.88 -6.01 -4.08
CA PRO A 92 11.16 -5.21 -3.10
C PRO A 92 11.03 -5.91 -1.74
N TYR A 93 10.75 -7.21 -1.72
CA TYR A 93 10.67 -7.97 -0.47
C TYR A 93 11.99 -8.03 0.28
N GLU A 94 13.09 -8.41 -0.38
CA GLU A 94 14.42 -8.45 0.26
C GLU A 94 14.82 -7.08 0.82
N TYR A 95 14.46 -6.00 0.11
CA TYR A 95 14.69 -4.64 0.58
C TYR A 95 13.90 -4.32 1.85
N ILE A 96 12.62 -4.73 1.92
CA ILE A 96 11.80 -4.60 3.13
C ILE A 96 12.41 -5.37 4.29
N CYS A 97 12.81 -6.63 4.09
CA CYS A 97 13.48 -7.43 5.13
C CYS A 97 14.76 -6.74 5.63
N LYS A 98 15.57 -6.20 4.72
CA LYS A 98 16.77 -5.43 5.10
C LYS A 98 16.43 -4.18 5.93
N CYS A 99 15.41 -3.44 5.52
CA CYS A 99 14.91 -2.29 6.28
C CYS A 99 14.42 -2.71 7.67
N TRP A 100 13.69 -3.82 7.76
CA TRP A 100 13.22 -4.37 9.04
C TRP A 100 14.37 -4.74 9.97
N THR A 101 15.41 -5.42 9.47
CA THR A 101 16.60 -5.73 10.28
C THR A 101 17.34 -4.47 10.75
N SER A 102 17.36 -3.41 9.93
CA SER A 102 18.12 -2.20 10.22
C SER A 102 17.36 -1.19 11.09
N GLN A 103 16.03 -1.13 10.95
CA GLN A 103 15.14 -0.15 11.57
C GLN A 103 13.81 -0.84 11.96
N PRO A 104 13.83 -1.80 12.89
CA PRO A 104 12.66 -2.58 13.27
C PRO A 104 11.54 -1.73 13.88
N GLU A 105 11.87 -0.61 14.51
CA GLU A 105 10.93 0.33 15.15
C GLU A 105 9.92 0.95 14.17
N ARG A 106 10.22 0.94 12.87
CA ARG A 106 9.31 1.44 11.82
C ARG A 106 8.22 0.45 11.45
N PHE A 107 8.31 -0.80 11.90
CA PHE A 107 7.42 -1.88 11.51
C PHE A 107 6.60 -2.36 12.70
N LYS A 108 5.27 -2.50 12.50
CA LYS A 108 4.40 -3.11 13.52
C LYS A 108 4.52 -4.64 13.56
N LEU A 109 4.91 -5.28 12.45
CA LEU A 109 4.99 -6.73 12.29
C LEU A 109 6.27 -7.14 11.55
N ASN A 110 6.68 -8.39 11.72
CA ASN A 110 7.77 -8.99 10.97
C ASN A 110 7.33 -9.30 9.52
N PRO A 111 8.04 -8.80 8.49
CA PRO A 111 7.72 -9.11 7.10
C PRO A 111 8.01 -10.59 6.77
N LEU A 112 6.97 -11.42 6.74
CA LEU A 112 7.07 -12.81 6.28
C LEU A 112 6.94 -12.90 4.75
N GLN A 113 7.62 -13.89 4.15
CA GLN A 113 7.68 -14.09 2.69
C GLN A 113 6.31 -14.38 2.05
N GLN A 114 5.31 -14.74 2.86
CA GLN A 114 3.95 -15.05 2.40
C GLN A 114 2.94 -13.90 2.58
N MET A 115 3.41 -12.66 2.83
CA MET A 115 2.52 -11.51 3.06
C MET A 115 2.56 -10.52 1.89
N PRO A 116 1.84 -10.77 0.78
CA PRO A 116 1.70 -9.79 -0.32
C PRO A 116 0.66 -8.70 -0.03
N GLY A 117 -0.03 -8.73 1.13
CA GLY A 117 -1.24 -7.94 1.43
C GLY A 117 -1.18 -7.08 2.70
N LEU A 118 -2.32 -6.45 3.02
CA LEU A 118 -2.48 -5.54 4.16
C LEU A 118 -2.21 -6.27 5.48
N ASN A 119 -1.26 -5.76 6.28
CA ASN A 119 -0.97 -6.23 7.63
C ASN A 119 -2.20 -6.02 8.52
N THR A 120 -2.99 -7.07 8.73
CA THR A 120 -4.04 -7.13 9.75
C THR A 120 -3.61 -8.13 10.80
#